data_AF-A0A7V5SHZ8-F1
#
_entry.id   AF-A0A7V5SHZ8-F1
#
_cell.length_a   1.000
_cell.length_b   1.000
_cell.length_c   1.000
_cell.angle_alpha   90.00
_cell.angle_beta   90.00
_cell.angle_gamma   90.00
#
_symmetry.space_group_name_H-M   'P 1'
#
loop_
_entity.id
_entity.type
_entity.pdbx_description
1 polymer ?
#
loop_
_entity_poly.entity_id
_entity_poly.type
_entity_poly.pdbx_seq_one_letter_code
_entity_poly.pdbx_strand_id
1 'polypeptide(L)'
;MVTLVLAGIAAIALGYWEASTISLLRHTLRIPDGAPNILLLEQLIGRALRMEKIREVSTCVVILILSMMTSRSILHSVLLFGWTYAVWNLAYYGWLRLLVHWPRSLLPLDILSFVPRPWLAPVWLPIMSSALIALGCGGALLWLTLW
;
A
#
# COMPACT_ATOMS: atom_id res chain seq x y z
N MET A 1 -14.61 8.74 15.00
CA MET A 1 -13.62 7.77 15.54
C MET A 1 -13.80 6.35 15.03
N VAL A 2 -14.97 5.69 15.19
CA VAL A 2 -15.18 4.30 14.75
C VAL A 2 -14.79 4.06 13.28
N THR A 3 -15.22 4.94 12.36
CA THR A 3 -14.87 4.84 10.92
C THR A 3 -13.35 4.86 10.67
N LEU A 4 -12.59 5.68 11.40
CA LEU A 4 -11.13 5.78 11.24
C LEU A 4 -10.45 4.47 11.65
N VAL A 5 -10.90 3.87 12.76
CA VAL A 5 -10.39 2.60 13.28
C VAL A 5 -10.72 1.47 12.31
N LEU A 6 -11.97 1.38 11.85
CA LEU A 6 -12.39 0.35 10.90
C LEU A 6 -11.66 0.49 9.56
N ALA A 7 -11.50 1.71 9.05
CA ALA A 7 -10.73 1.97 7.83
C ALA A 7 -9.25 1.59 8.01
N GLY A 8 -8.66 1.87 9.17
CA GLY A 8 -7.31 1.43 9.51
C GLY A 8 -7.15 -0.09 9.53
N ILE A 9 -8.09 -0.81 10.16
CA ILE A 9 -8.10 -2.28 10.17
C ILE A 9 -8.24 -2.83 8.75
N ALA A 10 -9.16 -2.28 7.96
CA ALA A 10 -9.35 -2.66 6.56
C ALA A 10 -8.08 -2.42 5.73
N ALA A 11 -7.42 -1.28 5.92
CA ALA A 11 -6.16 -0.95 5.26
C ALA A 11 -5.03 -1.94 5.61
N ILE A 12 -4.92 -2.31 6.90
CA ILE A 12 -3.93 -3.31 7.34
C ILE A 12 -4.19 -4.67 6.69
N ALA A 13 -5.46 -5.08 6.61
CA ALA A 13 -5.85 -6.33 5.95
C ALA A 13 -5.60 -6.30 4.43
N LEU A 14 -5.91 -5.19 3.76
CA LEU A 14 -5.57 -4.99 2.35
C LEU A 14 -4.04 -5.02 2.12
N GLY A 15 -3.27 -4.47 3.05
CA GLY A 15 -1.81 -4.50 2.98
C GLY A 15 -1.26 -5.93 3.10
N TYR A 16 -1.87 -6.76 3.96
CA TYR A 16 -1.53 -8.18 4.05
C TYR A 16 -1.91 -8.92 2.77
N TRP A 17 -3.08 -8.66 2.21
CA TRP A 17 -3.53 -9.29 0.96
C TRP A 17 -2.52 -9.04 -0.16
N GLU A 18 -2.12 -7.79 -0.35
CA GLU A 18 -1.10 -7.46 -1.33
C GLU A 18 0.25 -8.11 -1.02
N ALA A 19 0.75 -7.97 0.22
CA ALA A 19 2.04 -8.55 0.62
C ALA A 19 2.07 -10.07 0.43
N SER A 20 0.97 -10.77 0.73
CA SER A 20 0.85 -12.22 0.51
C SER A 20 0.87 -12.59 -0.98
N THR A 21 0.26 -11.76 -1.84
CA THR A 21 0.29 -11.95 -3.30
C THR A 21 1.70 -11.78 -3.83
N ILE A 22 2.39 -10.70 -3.42
CA ILE A 22 3.78 -10.46 -3.80
C ILE A 22 4.71 -11.55 -3.27
N SER A 23 4.50 -12.01 -2.03
CA SER A 23 5.28 -13.10 -1.43
C SER A 23 5.11 -14.40 -2.23
N LEU A 24 3.89 -14.72 -2.66
CA LEU A 24 3.62 -15.88 -3.50
C LEU A 24 4.26 -15.72 -4.89
N LEU A 25 4.17 -14.54 -5.51
CA LEU A 25 4.84 -14.28 -6.80
C LEU A 25 6.35 -14.46 -6.68
N ARG A 26 6.98 -13.90 -5.63
CA ARG A 26 8.41 -14.08 -5.34
C ARG A 26 8.76 -15.56 -5.21
N HIS A 27 7.96 -16.32 -4.48
CA HIS A 27 8.15 -17.76 -4.35
C HIS A 27 8.04 -18.49 -5.70
N THR A 28 7.01 -18.19 -6.51
CA THR A 28 6.85 -18.83 -7.84
C THR A 28 8.00 -18.52 -8.80
N LEU A 29 8.58 -17.33 -8.69
CA LEU A 29 9.71 -16.87 -9.48
C LEU A 29 11.07 -17.22 -8.85
N ARG A 30 11.09 -17.97 -7.74
CA ARG A 30 12.30 -18.39 -7.02
C ARG A 30 13.19 -17.21 -6.59
N ILE A 31 12.58 -16.08 -6.27
CA ILE A 31 13.28 -14.90 -5.74
C ILE A 31 13.59 -15.16 -4.25
N PRO A 32 14.85 -15.10 -3.81
CA PRO A 32 15.21 -15.35 -2.41
C PRO A 32 14.60 -14.33 -1.43
N ASP A 33 14.39 -14.74 -0.19
CA ASP A 33 13.91 -13.86 0.87
C ASP A 33 14.90 -12.72 1.17
N GLY A 34 14.34 -11.53 1.29
CA GLY A 34 15.09 -10.29 1.49
C GLY A 34 15.85 -9.81 0.25
N ALA A 35 15.73 -10.49 -0.89
CA ALA A 35 16.23 -9.98 -2.16
C ALA A 35 15.38 -8.79 -2.65
N PRO A 36 15.97 -7.84 -3.40
CA PRO A 36 15.23 -6.69 -3.91
C PRO A 36 14.06 -7.04 -4.82
N ASN A 37 12.96 -6.32 -4.63
CA ASN A 37 11.78 -6.43 -5.49
C ASN A 37 12.08 -6.03 -6.94
N ILE A 38 13.18 -5.36 -7.26
CA ILE A 38 13.54 -5.08 -8.66
C ILE A 38 13.64 -6.37 -9.51
N LEU A 39 14.04 -7.49 -8.90
CA LEU A 39 14.06 -8.80 -9.54
C LEU A 39 12.66 -9.28 -9.94
N LEU A 40 11.63 -8.85 -9.20
CA LEU A 40 10.24 -9.13 -9.54
C LEU A 40 9.83 -8.40 -10.82
N LEU A 41 10.26 -7.14 -11.02
CA LEU A 41 10.00 -6.38 -12.25
C LEU A 41 10.68 -7.01 -13.47
N GLU A 42 11.91 -7.49 -13.31
CA GLU A 42 12.67 -8.12 -14.39
C GLU A 42 12.04 -9.44 -14.86
N GLN A 43 11.40 -10.18 -13.95
CA GLN A 43 10.85 -11.52 -14.23
C GLN A 43 9.34 -11.52 -14.50
N LEU A 44 8.58 -10.51 -14.05
CA LEU A 44 7.15 -10.39 -14.36
C LEU A 44 6.94 -9.94 -15.80
N ILE A 45 6.57 -10.87 -16.67
CA ILE A 45 6.29 -10.60 -18.09
C ILE A 45 4.90 -11.06 -18.53
N GLY A 46 4.46 -10.52 -19.66
CA GLY A 46 3.25 -10.96 -20.36
C GLY A 46 1.96 -10.87 -19.54
N ARG A 47 1.29 -12.02 -19.34
CA ARG A 47 -0.01 -12.09 -18.67
C ARG A 47 0.09 -11.82 -17.17
N ALA A 48 1.16 -12.28 -16.51
CA ALA A 48 1.35 -12.10 -15.07
C ALA A 48 1.50 -10.62 -14.71
N LEU A 49 2.31 -9.86 -15.47
CA LEU A 49 2.47 -8.43 -15.26
C LEU A 49 1.15 -7.67 -15.44
N ARG A 50 0.32 -8.04 -16.43
CA ARG A 50 -1.00 -7.41 -16.62
C ARG A 50 -1.95 -7.71 -15.45
N MET A 51 -1.95 -8.94 -14.95
CA MET A 51 -2.76 -9.31 -13.79
C MET A 51 -2.34 -8.52 -12.55
N GLU A 52 -1.03 -8.39 -12.32
CA GLU A 52 -0.52 -7.63 -11.17
C GLU A 52 -0.87 -6.14 -11.26
N LYS A 53 -0.73 -5.53 -12.44
CA LYS A 53 -1.19 -4.16 -12.68
C LYS A 53 -2.69 -3.99 -12.38
N ILE A 54 -3.52 -4.91 -12.87
CA ILE A 54 -4.97 -4.85 -12.65
C ILE A 54 -5.31 -5.04 -11.16
N ARG A 55 -4.61 -5.94 -10.46
CA ARG A 55 -4.78 -6.16 -9.01
C ARG A 55 -4.45 -4.89 -8.21
N GLU A 56 -3.36 -4.22 -8.55
CA GLU A 56 -2.96 -2.96 -7.92
C GLU A 56 -4.01 -1.87 -8.13
N VAL A 57 -4.46 -1.65 -9.37
CA VAL A 57 -5.57 -0.71 -9.67
C VAL A 57 -6.84 -1.09 -8.91
N SER A 58 -7.17 -2.37 -8.85
CA SER A 58 -8.38 -2.85 -8.15
C SER A 58 -8.31 -2.52 -6.66
N THR A 59 -7.14 -2.62 -6.04
CA THR A 59 -6.93 -2.26 -4.63
C THR A 59 -7.15 -0.76 -4.41
N CYS A 60 -6.59 0.08 -5.28
CA CYS A 60 -6.82 1.53 -5.24
C CYS A 60 -8.31 1.89 -5.41
N VAL A 61 -9.01 1.22 -6.33
CA VAL A 61 -10.46 1.40 -6.55
C VAL A 61 -11.26 1.02 -5.30
N VAL A 62 -10.92 -0.09 -4.65
CA VAL A 62 -11.57 -0.51 -3.39
C VAL A 62 -11.37 0.55 -2.31
N ILE A 63 -10.15 1.06 -2.10
CA ILE A 63 -9.88 2.10 -1.11
C ILE A 63 -10.66 3.39 -1.42
N LEU A 64 -10.72 3.79 -2.70
CA LEU A 64 -11.48 4.96 -3.15
C LEU A 64 -12.97 4.80 -2.86
N ILE A 65 -13.57 3.69 -3.27
CA ILE A 65 -15.00 3.42 -3.07
C ILE A 65 -15.33 3.37 -1.58
N LEU A 66 -14.55 2.63 -0.77
CA LEU A 66 -14.74 2.56 0.67
C LEU A 66 -14.73 3.97 1.29
N SER A 67 -13.75 4.79 0.91
CA SER A 67 -13.61 6.15 1.45
C SER A 67 -14.77 7.06 1.07
N MET A 68 -15.30 6.93 -0.16
CA MET A 68 -16.47 7.68 -0.62
C MET A 68 -17.76 7.23 0.05
N MET A 69 -17.95 5.92 0.26
CA MET A 69 -19.17 5.36 0.85
C MET A 69 -19.32 5.68 2.33
N THR A 70 -18.21 5.79 3.07
CA THR A 70 -18.24 6.01 4.53
C THR A 70 -18.23 7.48 4.95
N SER A 71 -18.03 8.40 4.00
CA SER A 71 -17.77 9.81 4.30
C SER A 71 -18.99 10.69 4.03
N ARG A 72 -19.15 11.73 4.85
CA ARG A 72 -20.31 12.66 4.77
C ARG A 72 -20.13 13.78 3.75
N SER A 73 -18.91 14.04 3.30
CA SER A 73 -18.60 15.06 2.30
C SER A 73 -17.37 14.67 1.49
N ILE A 74 -17.20 15.29 0.33
CA ILE A 74 -16.05 15.05 -0.56
C ILE A 74 -14.72 15.26 0.18
N LEU A 75 -14.63 16.29 1.02
CA LEU A 75 -13.43 16.54 1.83
C LEU A 75 -13.14 15.38 2.78
N HIS A 76 -14.16 14.88 3.50
CA HIS A 76 -13.99 13.71 4.36
C HIS A 76 -13.58 12.47 3.55
N SER A 77 -14.13 12.28 2.35
CA SER A 77 -13.76 11.18 1.46
C SER A 77 -12.30 11.25 1.04
N VAL A 78 -11.80 12.44 0.68
CA VAL A 78 -10.41 12.65 0.27
C VAL A 78 -9.46 12.42 1.45
N LEU A 79 -9.77 12.94 2.63
CA LEU A 79 -8.97 12.73 3.82
C LEU A 79 -8.97 11.27 4.26
N LEU A 80 -10.13 10.60 4.23
CA LEU A 80 -10.24 9.19 4.58
C LEU A 80 -9.53 8.29 3.57
N PHE A 81 -9.59 8.65 2.28
CA PHE A 81 -8.80 8.01 1.23
C PHE A 81 -7.30 8.13 1.52
N GLY A 82 -6.81 9.34 1.77
CA GLY A 82 -5.40 9.59 2.09
C GLY A 82 -4.94 8.81 3.33
N TRP A 83 -5.74 8.82 4.40
CA TRP A 83 -5.48 8.03 5.61
C TRP A 83 -5.41 6.52 5.30
N THR A 84 -6.43 5.98 4.64
CA THR A 84 -6.55 4.54 4.36
C THR A 84 -5.43 4.08 3.42
N TYR A 85 -5.14 4.84 2.38
CA TYR A 85 -4.05 4.59 1.43
C TYR A 85 -2.69 4.57 2.12
N ALA A 86 -2.43 5.55 2.99
CA ALA A 86 -1.17 5.62 3.73
C ALA A 86 -0.98 4.45 4.71
N VAL A 87 -2.03 4.09 5.45
CA VAL A 87 -1.99 2.93 6.37
C VAL A 87 -1.80 1.63 5.59
N TRP A 88 -2.48 1.48 4.45
CA TRP A 88 -2.34 0.32 3.56
C TRP A 88 -0.89 0.14 3.09
N ASN A 89 -0.26 1.22 2.63
CA ASN A 89 1.12 1.18 2.16
C ASN A 89 2.12 0.87 3.30
N LEU A 90 1.93 1.45 4.48
CA LEU A 90 2.76 1.12 5.66
C LEU A 90 2.58 -0.34 6.07
N ALA A 91 1.34 -0.84 6.07
CA ALA A 91 1.04 -2.22 6.39
C ALA A 91 1.66 -3.18 5.38
N TYR A 92 1.62 -2.87 4.08
CA TYR A 92 2.27 -3.65 3.03
C TYR A 92 3.77 -3.88 3.34
N TYR A 93 4.51 -2.81 3.66
CA TYR A 93 5.92 -2.93 4.04
C TYR A 93 6.13 -3.72 5.34
N GLY A 94 5.25 -3.53 6.33
CA GLY A 94 5.26 -4.31 7.57
C GLY A 94 5.07 -5.81 7.31
N TRP A 95 4.10 -6.17 6.48
CA TRP A 95 3.82 -7.56 6.12
C TRP A 95 4.90 -8.17 5.26
N LEU A 96 5.45 -7.46 4.27
CA LEU A 96 6.60 -7.95 3.50
C LEU A 96 7.80 -8.25 4.38
N ARG A 97 8.03 -7.42 5.40
CA ARG A 97 9.12 -7.63 6.35
C ARG A 97 8.93 -8.92 7.14
N LEU A 98 7.69 -9.24 7.51
CA LEU A 98 7.34 -10.45 8.24
C LEU A 98 7.34 -11.70 7.35
N LEU A 99 6.86 -11.59 6.10
CA LEU A 99 6.64 -12.73 5.22
C LEU A 99 7.90 -13.15 4.45
N VAL A 100 8.67 -12.18 3.95
CA VAL A 100 9.81 -12.44 3.05
C VAL A 100 11.06 -11.66 3.44
N HIS A 101 11.13 -11.11 4.66
CA HIS A 101 12.28 -10.36 5.18
C HIS A 101 12.68 -9.11 4.39
N TRP A 102 11.85 -8.65 3.45
CA TRP A 102 12.04 -7.43 2.67
C TRP A 102 11.26 -6.27 3.30
N PRO A 103 11.81 -5.06 3.43
CA PRO A 103 13.15 -4.61 3.05
C PRO A 103 14.18 -4.88 4.14
N ARG A 104 15.44 -5.21 3.79
CA ARG A 104 16.54 -5.41 4.77
C ARG A 104 17.01 -4.11 5.43
N SER A 105 16.95 -3.02 4.69
CA SER A 105 17.23 -1.65 5.13
C SER A 105 16.36 -0.70 4.31
N LEU A 106 16.31 0.59 4.66
CA LEU A 106 15.43 1.56 3.98
C LEU A 106 16.04 2.18 2.71
N LEU A 107 17.30 1.88 2.40
CA LEU A 107 18.06 2.48 1.30
C LEU A 107 17.84 1.83 -0.08
N PRO A 108 17.63 0.50 -0.21
CA PRO A 108 17.46 -0.14 -1.51
C PRO A 108 16.29 0.43 -2.30
N LEU A 109 16.41 0.39 -3.63
CA LEU A 109 15.31 0.71 -4.54
C LEU A 109 14.24 -0.37 -4.47
N ASP A 110 12.98 0.08 -4.48
CA ASP A 110 11.80 -0.76 -4.53
C ASP A 110 10.85 -0.28 -5.63
N ILE A 111 9.92 -1.15 -6.01
CA ILE A 111 8.84 -0.87 -6.94
C ILE A 111 7.64 -0.43 -6.11
N LEU A 112 7.33 0.86 -6.16
CA LEU A 112 6.22 1.43 -5.39
C LEU A 112 4.86 1.10 -6.00
N SER A 113 4.82 1.02 -7.33
CA SER A 113 3.61 0.82 -8.11
C SER A 113 4.00 0.46 -9.55
N PHE A 114 3.23 -0.41 -10.19
CA PHE A 114 3.40 -0.79 -11.60
C PHE A 114 2.62 0.11 -12.57
N VAL A 115 1.71 0.96 -12.09
CA VAL A 115 0.74 1.72 -12.90
C VAL A 115 0.95 3.24 -12.74
N PRO A 116 0.94 4.04 -13.82
CA PRO A 116 0.88 3.65 -15.25
C PRO A 116 2.20 3.06 -15.76
N ARG A 117 3.32 3.39 -15.11
CA ARG A 117 4.66 2.86 -15.36
C ARG A 117 5.33 2.52 -14.01
N PRO A 118 6.27 1.56 -13.98
CA PRO A 118 6.98 1.20 -12.76
C PRO A 118 7.61 2.43 -12.11
N TRP A 119 7.23 2.71 -10.86
CA TRP A 119 7.78 3.80 -10.10
C TRP A 119 8.80 3.27 -9.10
N LEU A 120 10.07 3.62 -9.33
CA LEU A 120 11.20 3.12 -8.55
C LEU A 120 11.67 4.21 -7.59
N ALA A 121 11.76 3.89 -6.30
CA ALA A 121 12.32 4.79 -5.31
C ALA A 121 12.93 4.02 -4.15
N PRO A 122 13.84 4.64 -3.37
CA PRO A 122 14.31 4.05 -2.12
C PRO A 122 13.16 3.80 -1.15
N VAL A 123 13.20 2.69 -0.41
CA VAL A 123 12.11 2.27 0.50
C VAL A 123 11.78 3.30 1.59
N TRP A 124 12.74 4.14 2.01
CA TRP A 124 12.44 5.21 2.96
C TRP A 124 11.42 6.24 2.42
N LEU A 125 11.40 6.49 1.12
CA LEU A 125 10.53 7.50 0.49
C LEU A 125 9.03 7.17 0.61
N PRO A 126 8.53 5.98 0.21
CA PRO A 126 7.13 5.61 0.40
C PRO A 126 6.76 5.49 1.87
N ILE A 127 7.65 4.98 2.73
CA ILE A 127 7.38 4.85 4.17
C ILE A 127 7.23 6.22 4.82
N MET A 128 8.15 7.14 4.57
CA MET A 128 8.11 8.48 5.12
C MET A 128 6.91 9.27 4.60
N SER A 129 6.66 9.25 3.28
CA SER A 129 5.51 9.95 2.70
C SER A 129 4.19 9.40 3.23
N SER A 130 4.06 8.08 3.39
CA SER A 130 2.86 7.47 3.99
C SER A 130 2.70 7.82 5.46
N ALA A 131 3.78 7.84 6.25
CA ALA A 131 3.71 8.25 7.64
C ALA A 131 3.20 9.70 7.78
N LEU A 132 3.71 10.62 6.96
CA LEU A 132 3.27 12.02 6.97
C LEU A 132 1.82 12.17 6.51
N ILE A 133 1.41 11.48 5.44
CA ILE A 133 0.03 11.50 4.95
C ILE A 133 -0.92 10.91 6.00
N ALA A 134 -0.56 9.81 6.64
CA ALA A 134 -1.35 9.22 7.72
C ALA A 134 -1.54 10.24 8.85
N LEU A 135 -0.47 10.82 9.38
CA LEU A 135 -0.57 11.80 10.46
C LEU A 135 -1.40 13.03 10.05
N GLY A 136 -1.19 13.56 8.85
CA GLY A 136 -1.91 14.73 8.35
C GLY A 136 -3.40 14.47 8.13
N CYS A 137 -3.75 13.44 7.36
CA CYS A 137 -5.13 13.10 7.05
C CYS A 137 -5.89 12.58 8.29
N GLY A 138 -5.25 11.73 9.09
CA GLY A 138 -5.82 11.22 10.34
C GLY A 138 -6.05 12.34 11.35
N GLY A 139 -5.06 13.23 11.54
CA GLY A 139 -5.19 14.41 12.38
C GLY A 139 -6.30 15.35 11.93
N ALA A 140 -6.39 15.64 10.63
CA ALA A 140 -7.45 16.47 10.06
C ALA A 140 -8.84 15.86 10.26
N LEU A 141 -9.01 14.54 10.05
CA LEU A 141 -10.28 13.86 10.30
C LEU A 141 -10.68 13.87 11.77
N LEU A 142 -9.72 13.69 12.68
CA LEU A 142 -9.98 13.78 14.12
C LEU A 142 -10.39 15.20 14.51
N TRP A 143 -9.69 16.20 14.00
CA TRP A 143 -10.04 17.60 14.22
C TRP A 143 -11.46 17.92 13.75
N LEU A 144 -11.81 17.57 12.51
CA LEU A 144 -13.13 17.82 11.93
C LEU A 144 -14.28 17.00 12.54
N THR A 145 -13.98 16.00 13.38
CA THR A 145 -15.01 15.19 14.05
C THR A 145 -15.17 15.50 15.54
N LEU A 146 -14.23 16.25 16.13
CA LEU A 146 -14.24 16.63 17.54
C LEU A 146 -14.73 18.07 17.78
N TRP A 147 -14.84 18.88 16.72
CA TRP A 147 -15.33 20.26 16.72
C TRP A 147 -16.45 20.41 15.70
#